data_AF-A0AAN7MCF0-F1
#
_entry.id   AF-A0AAN7MCF0-F1
#
_cell.length_a   1.000
_cell.length_b   1.000
_cell.length_c   1.000
_cell.angle_alpha   90.00
_cell.angle_beta   90.00
_cell.angle_gamma   90.00
#
_symmetry.space_group_name_H-M   'P 1'
#
loop_
_entity.id
_entity.type
_entity.pdbx_description
1 polymer ?
#
loop_
_entity_poly.entity_id
_entity_poly.type
_entity_poly.pdbx_seq_one_letter_code
_entity_poly.pdbx_strand_id
1 'polypeptide(L)'
;MDSLIFYFVLPLPPFNVLGICLYCQFGKFVRVSFICEAARIKKLQRVGNSAAITMSLCGPPFSFPSGATSCSGGKPIANGPNHLSSRPFRLGPIMSLNRQNSGAETTAASSSSSALNYFTKLLWGPSLPPGLLISTVRSAWTTAWGIMMSQLAPSDPSGSYSRPISKFRVTEPSQFSGRRPGTLHLYVGLPCPWAHRTLIVRALKGLEDSVPVSVAAPGVDGSWEFQDSRIPITSWEKHSILPGKDRVNGCRNLREVYAMRSGGYSGRCTVPMLWDVERKEVACNESYDIIEVFNSGLNQLSANPELDLSPLELQGKIEEWNRVIYPNVNNGVYRCGFAQTQEAYDAAVNQLFGALDNIDSHLNRSRYLCGDVLTLADVCLFTTLIRFDLVYNVLFKCTKKKLLEYPNLHGYMRDIYQIPKVAATCNFTAIMDGYYQFLFPLNPGNIKPAIPAACDHEVLSSPHNRESLSIIS
;
A
#
# COMPACT_ATOMS: atom_id res chain seq x y z
N MET A 1 -39.45 8.56 -26.67
CA MET A 1 -39.06 9.28 -25.43
C MET A 1 -38.09 8.36 -24.72
N ASP A 2 -36.82 8.63 -24.97
CA ASP A 2 -35.83 7.57 -25.18
C ASP A 2 -35.05 7.31 -23.89
N SER A 3 -34.98 6.04 -23.51
CA SER A 3 -34.18 5.55 -22.38
C SER A 3 -32.85 5.04 -22.94
N LEU A 4 -31.72 5.61 -22.51
CA LEU A 4 -30.39 5.11 -22.89
C LEU A 4 -29.99 3.96 -21.96
N ILE A 5 -29.68 2.82 -22.56
CA ILE A 5 -29.13 1.64 -21.88
C ILE A 5 -27.65 1.54 -22.25
N PHE A 6 -26.76 1.58 -21.25
CA PHE A 6 -25.33 1.36 -21.46
C PHE A 6 -24.95 -0.05 -21.01
N TYR A 7 -24.27 -0.78 -21.89
CA TYR A 7 -23.70 -2.10 -21.60
C TYR A 7 -22.19 -1.96 -21.45
N PHE A 8 -21.68 -2.29 -20.26
CA PHE A 8 -20.24 -2.41 -20.01
C PHE A 8 -19.87 -3.88 -19.83
N VAL A 9 -18.89 -4.33 -20.60
CA VAL A 9 -18.34 -5.69 -20.57
C VAL A 9 -16.97 -5.61 -19.92
N LEU A 10 -16.84 -6.12 -18.69
CA LEU A 10 -15.56 -6.17 -17.99
C LEU A 10 -15.08 -7.62 -17.89
N PRO A 11 -13.88 -7.95 -18.39
CA PRO A 11 -13.28 -9.26 -18.16
C PRO A 11 -12.68 -9.32 -16.76
N LEU A 12 -13.24 -10.16 -15.88
CA LEU A 12 -12.71 -10.43 -14.53
C LEU A 12 -12.48 -11.94 -14.34
N PRO A 13 -11.23 -12.43 -14.33
CA PRO A 13 -10.94 -13.82 -13.99
C PRO A 13 -11.42 -14.14 -12.55
N PRO A 14 -11.98 -15.34 -12.26
CA PRO A 14 -12.05 -16.53 -13.11
C PRO A 14 -13.38 -16.69 -13.88
N PHE A 15 -14.28 -15.71 -13.84
CA PHE A 15 -15.57 -15.80 -14.50
C PHE A 15 -15.50 -15.15 -15.88
N ASN A 16 -15.81 -15.90 -16.93
CA ASN A 16 -15.94 -15.34 -18.27
C ASN A 16 -17.05 -14.28 -18.24
N VAL A 17 -16.61 -13.02 -18.27
CA VAL A 17 -17.36 -11.79 -18.53
C VAL A 17 -18.53 -11.49 -17.57
N LEU A 18 -18.39 -10.42 -16.77
CA LEU A 18 -19.51 -9.81 -16.05
C LEU A 18 -20.01 -8.60 -16.85
N GLY A 19 -21.26 -8.67 -17.32
CA GLY A 19 -21.93 -7.53 -17.95
C GLY A 19 -22.61 -6.65 -16.91
N ILE A 20 -22.30 -5.35 -16.88
CA ILE A 20 -23.01 -4.36 -16.07
C ILE A 20 -23.98 -3.61 -16.98
N CYS A 21 -25.27 -3.69 -16.66
CA CYS A 21 -26.31 -2.93 -17.34
C CYS A 21 -26.72 -1.74 -16.46
N LEU A 22 -26.56 -0.54 -17.01
CA LEU A 22 -26.88 0.71 -16.33
C LEU A 22 -28.12 1.35 -16.98
N TYR A 23 -29.17 1.56 -16.18
CA TYR A 23 -30.39 2.22 -16.61
C TYR A 23 -30.42 3.67 -16.13
N CYS A 24 -30.49 4.61 -17.09
CA CYS A 24 -30.55 6.04 -16.79
C CYS A 24 -31.84 6.64 -17.35
N GLN A 25 -32.62 7.26 -16.47
CA GLN A 25 -33.83 8.02 -16.85
C GLN A 25 -33.72 9.42 -16.24
N PHE A 26 -33.75 10.46 -17.07
CA PHE A 26 -33.67 11.87 -16.66
C PHE A 26 -32.51 12.22 -15.72
N GLY A 27 -31.30 11.69 -15.99
CA GLY A 27 -30.08 12.11 -15.29
C GLY A 27 -29.94 11.60 -13.84
N LYS A 28 -30.77 10.65 -13.39
CA LYS A 28 -30.59 9.93 -12.12
C LYS A 28 -30.40 8.44 -12.39
N PHE A 29 -29.40 7.82 -11.76
CA PHE A 29 -29.18 6.38 -11.81
C PHE A 29 -30.22 5.66 -10.94
N VAL A 30 -31.00 4.75 -11.54
CA VAL A 30 -32.12 4.08 -10.85
C VAL A 30 -31.81 2.62 -10.49
N ARG A 31 -30.92 1.93 -11.23
CA ARG A 31 -30.60 0.51 -10.93
C ARG A 31 -29.31 0.04 -11.59
N VAL A 32 -28.58 -0.85 -10.91
CA VAL A 32 -27.45 -1.63 -11.44
C VAL A 32 -27.82 -3.12 -11.39
N SER A 33 -27.54 -3.89 -12.43
CA SER A 33 -27.77 -5.34 -12.45
C SER A 33 -26.60 -6.07 -13.11
N PHE A 34 -26.24 -7.22 -12.54
CA PHE A 34 -25.13 -8.07 -12.97
C PHE A 34 -25.65 -9.27 -13.77
N ILE A 35 -25.07 -9.54 -14.94
CA ILE A 35 -25.44 -10.68 -15.79
C ILE A 35 -24.19 -11.55 -16.02
N CYS A 36 -24.29 -12.85 -15.71
CA CYS A 36 -23.29 -13.87 -16.00
C CYS A 36 -23.63 -14.63 -17.30
N GLU A 37 -22.60 -15.02 -18.06
CA GLU A 37 -22.69 -15.55 -19.43
C GLU A 37 -23.47 -16.87 -19.59
N ALA A 38 -23.83 -17.57 -18.50
CA ALA A 38 -24.59 -18.82 -18.59
C ALA A 38 -26.05 -18.66 -19.05
N ALA A 39 -26.61 -17.45 -19.12
CA ALA A 39 -28.02 -17.25 -19.42
C ALA A 39 -28.28 -16.32 -20.62
N ARG A 40 -28.83 -16.88 -21.71
CA ARG A 40 -29.34 -16.11 -22.86
C ARG A 40 -30.73 -15.55 -22.55
N ILE A 41 -30.88 -14.22 -22.57
CA ILE A 41 -32.17 -13.53 -22.49
C ILE A 41 -32.91 -13.70 -23.82
N LYS A 42 -34.06 -14.40 -23.83
CA LYS A 42 -34.83 -14.65 -25.08
C LYS A 42 -35.93 -13.62 -25.38
N LYS A 43 -36.39 -12.80 -24.43
CA LYS A 43 -37.38 -11.73 -24.70
C LYS A 43 -37.50 -10.76 -23.52
N LEU A 44 -37.59 -9.46 -23.83
CA LEU A 44 -38.09 -8.42 -22.91
C LEU A 44 -39.56 -8.15 -23.29
N GLN A 45 -40.51 -8.43 -22.39
CA GLN A 45 -41.89 -7.96 -22.52
C GLN A 45 -42.18 -6.91 -21.46
N ARG A 46 -42.73 -5.77 -21.87
CA ARG A 46 -43.28 -4.74 -20.98
C ARG A 46 -44.60 -5.27 -20.40
N VAL A 47 -44.68 -5.36 -19.07
CA VAL A 47 -45.95 -5.53 -18.35
C VAL A 47 -46.04 -4.40 -17.33
N GLY A 48 -46.70 -3.31 -17.70
CA GLY A 48 -46.86 -2.13 -16.85
C GLY A 48 -45.55 -1.45 -16.43
N ASN A 49 -45.54 -0.82 -15.25
CA ASN A 49 -44.42 -0.04 -14.71
C ASN A 49 -43.30 -0.91 -14.06
N SER A 50 -43.20 -2.20 -14.38
CA SER A 50 -42.11 -3.06 -13.92
C SER A 50 -41.68 -4.07 -14.98
N ALA A 51 -40.38 -4.18 -15.20
CA ALA A 51 -39.79 -5.17 -16.10
C ALA A 51 -39.40 -6.43 -15.32
N ALA A 52 -39.87 -7.60 -15.75
CA ALA A 52 -39.45 -8.90 -15.26
C ALA A 52 -38.57 -9.60 -16.31
N ILE A 53 -37.48 -10.23 -15.87
CA ILE A 53 -36.54 -10.99 -16.72
C ILE A 53 -36.69 -12.47 -16.37
N THR A 54 -36.96 -13.32 -17.36
CA THR A 54 -36.97 -14.78 -17.21
C THR A 54 -35.75 -15.38 -17.91
N MET A 55 -35.01 -16.26 -17.23
CA MET A 55 -33.79 -16.91 -17.74
C MET A 55 -33.92 -18.45 -17.74
N SER A 56 -33.33 -19.12 -18.73
CA SER A 56 -33.26 -20.60 -18.83
C SER A 56 -31.88 -21.02 -19.36
N LEU A 57 -31.34 -22.12 -18.82
CA LEU A 57 -30.01 -22.68 -19.09
C LEU A 57 -30.09 -23.82 -20.12
N CYS A 58 -29.21 -23.83 -21.12
CA CYS A 58 -29.04 -24.97 -22.05
C CYS A 58 -27.57 -25.12 -22.51
N GLY A 59 -27.01 -26.33 -22.41
CA GLY A 59 -25.81 -26.77 -23.13
C GLY A 59 -25.42 -28.24 -22.83
N PRO A 60 -24.98 -29.05 -23.82
CA PRO A 60 -24.38 -30.39 -23.62
C PRO A 60 -22.83 -30.37 -23.70
N PRO A 61 -22.10 -31.45 -23.31
CA PRO A 61 -20.65 -31.43 -23.11
C PRO A 61 -19.86 -31.89 -24.35
N PHE A 62 -18.64 -31.36 -24.57
CA PHE A 62 -17.70 -31.93 -25.55
C PHE A 62 -16.21 -31.83 -25.12
N SER A 63 -15.46 -32.82 -25.61
CA SER A 63 -14.19 -33.38 -25.15
C SER A 63 -12.96 -32.89 -25.95
N PHE A 64 -11.76 -33.06 -25.40
CA PHE A 64 -10.44 -32.75 -26.01
C PHE A 64 -9.86 -33.89 -26.88
N PRO A 65 -8.94 -33.57 -27.81
CA PRO A 65 -7.76 -34.42 -27.98
C PRO A 65 -6.41 -33.67 -28.12
N SER A 66 -5.37 -34.48 -27.91
CA SER A 66 -3.91 -34.30 -27.76
C SER A 66 -3.09 -34.41 -29.06
N GLY A 67 -1.81 -33.97 -29.06
CA GLY A 67 -0.76 -34.46 -29.98
C GLY A 67 0.45 -33.53 -30.25
N ALA A 68 1.67 -34.09 -30.28
CA ALA A 68 3.00 -33.45 -30.18
C ALA A 68 3.85 -33.37 -31.48
N THR A 69 5.11 -32.85 -31.34
CA THR A 69 6.38 -33.01 -32.14
C THR A 69 6.62 -32.15 -33.41
N SER A 70 7.83 -31.70 -33.84
CA SER A 70 9.25 -31.65 -33.38
C SER A 70 10.14 -30.87 -34.41
N CYS A 71 11.34 -30.39 -34.00
CA CYS A 71 12.59 -30.12 -34.80
C CYS A 71 12.62 -28.97 -35.86
N SER A 72 13.72 -28.29 -36.26
CA SER A 72 15.13 -28.07 -35.82
C SER A 72 15.87 -27.17 -36.86
N GLY A 73 16.77 -26.26 -36.43
CA GLY A 73 18.06 -25.95 -37.13
C GLY A 73 18.23 -24.70 -38.05
N GLY A 74 19.33 -23.93 -37.86
CA GLY A 74 20.05 -23.25 -38.97
C GLY A 74 20.47 -21.75 -38.89
N LYS A 75 21.54 -21.46 -38.12
CA LYS A 75 22.68 -20.48 -38.16
C LYS A 75 22.93 -19.41 -39.32
N PRO A 76 23.92 -18.47 -39.17
CA PRO A 76 23.78 -16.98 -39.30
C PRO A 76 24.70 -16.29 -40.36
N ILE A 77 24.59 -14.96 -40.58
CA ILE A 77 25.63 -14.10 -41.23
C ILE A 77 25.64 -12.66 -40.64
N ALA A 78 26.84 -12.04 -40.64
CA ALA A 78 27.28 -10.87 -39.90
C ALA A 78 27.59 -9.59 -40.75
N ASN A 79 27.73 -8.46 -40.03
CA ASN A 79 28.64 -7.30 -40.17
C ASN A 79 28.55 -6.23 -41.29
N GLY A 80 28.32 -4.97 -40.87
CA GLY A 80 29.24 -3.82 -41.08
C GLY A 80 28.86 -2.73 -42.11
N PRO A 81 29.58 -1.56 -42.18
CA PRO A 81 29.30 -0.35 -41.37
C PRO A 81 29.37 1.03 -42.12
N ASN A 82 29.15 2.13 -41.36
CA ASN A 82 29.53 3.56 -41.59
C ASN A 82 28.74 4.37 -42.66
N HIS A 83 28.55 5.70 -42.63
CA HIS A 83 29.28 6.86 -42.09
C HIS A 83 28.35 8.08 -41.87
N LEU A 84 28.79 9.02 -41.02
CA LEU A 84 28.20 10.33 -40.69
C LEU A 84 28.16 11.33 -41.87
N SER A 85 27.19 12.25 -41.89
CA SER A 85 27.46 13.70 -42.11
C SER A 85 26.31 14.59 -41.61
N SER A 86 26.62 15.86 -41.35
CA SER A 86 25.92 16.81 -40.47
C SER A 86 25.36 18.03 -41.22
N ARG A 87 24.24 18.60 -40.74
CA ARG A 87 23.94 20.04 -40.47
C ARG A 87 22.44 20.40 -40.56
N PRO A 88 22.00 21.51 -39.92
CA PRO A 88 20.77 21.53 -39.11
C PRO A 88 19.58 22.22 -39.79
N PHE A 89 18.36 21.80 -39.44
CA PHE A 89 17.13 22.56 -39.71
C PHE A 89 16.26 22.63 -38.45
N ARG A 90 15.85 23.85 -38.10
CA ARG A 90 14.85 24.15 -37.06
C ARG A 90 13.47 23.76 -37.56
N LEU A 91 12.74 22.92 -36.81
CA LEU A 91 11.30 22.68 -37.00
C LEU A 91 10.67 22.41 -35.63
N GLY A 92 9.61 23.18 -35.30
CA GLY A 92 8.77 22.94 -34.13
C GLY A 92 7.95 21.65 -34.29
N PRO A 93 7.55 20.97 -33.19
CA PRO A 93 6.98 19.64 -33.29
C PRO A 93 5.53 19.68 -33.77
N ILE A 94 5.32 19.25 -35.02
CA ILE A 94 4.05 18.79 -35.56
C ILE A 94 4.07 17.25 -35.47
N MET A 95 3.18 16.66 -34.67
CA MET A 95 3.01 15.19 -34.63
C MET A 95 2.40 14.70 -35.96
N SER A 96 3.21 14.09 -36.81
CA SER A 96 2.78 13.32 -37.98
C SER A 96 3.07 11.84 -37.75
N LEU A 97 2.01 11.04 -37.60
CA LEU A 97 2.09 9.58 -37.56
C LEU A 97 1.95 9.04 -38.98
N ASN A 98 3.07 8.84 -39.68
CA ASN A 98 3.12 7.99 -40.87
C ASN A 98 4.07 6.83 -40.60
N ARG A 99 3.50 5.63 -40.44
CA ARG A 99 4.23 4.38 -40.23
C ARG A 99 4.15 3.55 -41.51
N GLN A 100 5.26 3.46 -42.26
CA GLN A 100 5.42 2.46 -43.31
C GLN A 100 5.71 1.10 -42.64
N ASN A 101 5.02 0.08 -43.14
CA ASN A 101 5.07 -1.31 -42.68
C ASN A 101 6.05 -2.12 -43.54
N SER A 102 6.94 -2.85 -42.87
CA SER A 102 7.60 -4.08 -43.33
C SER A 102 8.07 -4.76 -42.04
N GLY A 103 7.68 -5.95 -41.59
CA GLY A 103 7.15 -7.14 -42.25
C GLY A 103 8.02 -8.31 -41.77
N ALA A 104 7.59 -9.05 -40.74
CA ALA A 104 7.87 -10.47 -40.45
C ALA A 104 7.58 -10.80 -38.97
N GLU A 105 6.84 -11.88 -38.77
CA GLU A 105 6.17 -12.31 -37.53
C GLU A 105 7.06 -13.13 -36.59
N THR A 106 6.69 -13.20 -35.30
CA THR A 106 6.81 -14.44 -34.53
C THR A 106 5.71 -14.55 -33.48
N THR A 107 5.08 -15.72 -33.47
CA THR A 107 3.74 -16.04 -32.97
C THR A 107 3.77 -16.63 -31.55
N ALA A 108 3.26 -15.89 -30.55
CA ALA A 108 2.71 -16.43 -29.30
C ALA A 108 1.89 -15.40 -28.47
N ALA A 109 1.50 -14.25 -29.04
CA ALA A 109 0.80 -13.17 -28.33
C ALA A 109 -0.58 -12.82 -28.94
N SER A 110 -1.12 -13.66 -29.83
CA SER A 110 -2.15 -13.22 -30.79
C SER A 110 -3.58 -13.14 -30.26
N SER A 111 -3.94 -13.72 -29.12
CA SER A 111 -5.34 -13.68 -28.63
C SER A 111 -5.65 -12.43 -27.80
N SER A 112 -4.76 -12.01 -26.90
CA SER A 112 -4.94 -10.77 -26.12
C SER A 112 -4.68 -9.53 -26.98
N SER A 113 -3.68 -9.57 -27.86
CA SER A 113 -3.38 -8.46 -28.76
C SER A 113 -4.47 -8.25 -29.81
N SER A 114 -5.11 -9.30 -30.34
CA SER A 114 -6.18 -9.15 -31.33
C SER A 114 -7.46 -8.55 -30.74
N ALA A 115 -7.88 -8.98 -29.54
CA ALA A 115 -9.02 -8.40 -28.85
C ALA A 115 -8.76 -6.93 -28.47
N LEU A 116 -7.58 -6.64 -27.91
CA LEU A 116 -7.19 -5.28 -27.54
C LEU A 116 -7.03 -4.39 -28.77
N ASN A 117 -6.56 -4.92 -29.91
CA ASN A 117 -6.51 -4.25 -31.22
C ASN A 117 -7.90 -4.00 -31.82
N TYR A 118 -8.86 -4.91 -31.61
CA TYR A 118 -10.24 -4.74 -32.09
C TYR A 118 -11.00 -3.71 -31.24
N PHE A 119 -10.86 -3.79 -29.92
CA PHE A 119 -11.39 -2.78 -28.99
C PHE A 119 -10.75 -1.42 -29.21
N THR A 120 -9.44 -1.35 -29.47
CA THR A 120 -8.79 -0.07 -29.80
C THR A 120 -9.23 0.45 -31.17
N LYS A 121 -9.40 -0.39 -32.20
CA LYS A 121 -9.98 0.06 -33.47
C LYS A 121 -11.44 0.49 -33.37
N LEU A 122 -12.20 -0.07 -32.43
CA LEU A 122 -13.60 0.31 -32.20
C LEU A 122 -13.73 1.62 -31.40
N LEU A 123 -12.89 1.80 -30.37
CA LEU A 123 -12.87 2.99 -29.52
C LEU A 123 -12.13 4.16 -30.18
N TRP A 124 -11.01 3.89 -30.85
CA TRP A 124 -10.10 4.85 -31.48
C TRP A 124 -10.16 4.82 -33.02
N GLY A 125 -11.11 4.11 -33.61
CA GLY A 125 -11.39 4.18 -35.04
C GLY A 125 -12.11 5.48 -35.43
N PRO A 126 -12.32 5.72 -36.74
CA PRO A 126 -13.00 6.92 -37.24
C PRO A 126 -14.47 7.05 -36.78
N SER A 127 -15.01 6.06 -36.07
CA SER A 127 -16.40 5.94 -35.65
C SER A 127 -16.75 6.71 -34.37
N LEU A 128 -15.76 7.09 -33.55
CA LEU A 128 -15.95 7.92 -32.35
C LEU A 128 -15.03 9.14 -32.43
N PRO A 129 -15.56 10.38 -32.35
CA PRO A 129 -14.73 11.57 -32.25
C PRO A 129 -13.78 11.42 -31.05
N PRO A 130 -12.45 11.56 -31.22
CA PRO A 130 -11.49 11.33 -30.14
C PRO A 130 -11.79 12.13 -28.86
N GLY A 131 -12.34 13.34 -29.01
CA GLY A 131 -12.76 14.18 -27.88
C GLY A 131 -13.90 13.56 -27.06
N LEU A 132 -14.86 12.90 -27.69
CA LEU A 132 -15.97 12.24 -26.99
C LEU A 132 -15.46 11.03 -26.20
N LEU A 133 -14.61 10.20 -26.82
CA LEU A 133 -13.99 9.06 -26.14
C LEU A 133 -13.19 9.52 -24.92
N ILE A 134 -12.31 10.50 -25.08
CA ILE A 134 -11.48 11.02 -23.99
C ILE A 134 -12.34 11.56 -22.85
N SER A 135 -13.40 12.32 -23.17
CA SER A 135 -14.31 12.87 -22.17
C SER A 135 -15.06 11.77 -21.40
N THR A 136 -15.58 10.76 -22.12
CA THR A 136 -16.29 9.62 -21.51
C THR A 136 -15.37 8.79 -20.61
N VAL A 137 -14.17 8.44 -21.09
CA VAL A 137 -13.20 7.66 -20.30
C VAL A 137 -12.75 8.45 -19.08
N ARG A 138 -12.46 9.75 -19.23
CA ARG A 138 -12.10 10.63 -18.10
C ARG A 138 -13.20 10.66 -17.06
N SER A 139 -14.46 10.84 -17.48
CA SER A 139 -15.60 10.88 -16.57
C SER A 139 -15.78 9.55 -15.83
N ALA A 140 -15.75 8.43 -16.56
CA ALA A 140 -15.86 7.09 -15.97
C ALA A 140 -14.73 6.80 -14.98
N TRP A 141 -13.48 7.16 -15.33
CA TRP A 141 -12.32 7.00 -14.46
C TRP A 141 -12.46 7.83 -13.17
N THR A 142 -12.79 9.12 -13.29
CA THR A 142 -12.96 10.01 -12.13
C THR A 142 -14.08 9.53 -11.22
N THR A 143 -15.21 9.08 -11.77
CA THR A 143 -16.32 8.53 -10.98
C THR A 143 -15.90 7.24 -10.25
N ALA A 144 -15.26 6.30 -10.94
CA ALA A 144 -14.79 5.07 -10.32
C ALA A 144 -13.77 5.36 -9.21
N TRP A 145 -12.82 6.27 -9.46
CA TRP A 145 -11.85 6.72 -8.47
C TRP A 145 -12.54 7.29 -7.22
N GLY A 146 -13.53 8.17 -7.38
CA GLY A 146 -14.27 8.75 -6.25
C GLY A 146 -15.00 7.68 -5.41
N ILE A 147 -15.63 6.69 -6.06
CA ILE A 147 -16.29 5.57 -5.37
C ILE A 147 -15.26 4.77 -4.55
N MET A 148 -14.12 4.42 -5.15
CA MET A 148 -13.09 3.63 -4.47
C MET A 148 -12.46 4.38 -3.31
N MET A 149 -12.15 5.68 -3.49
CA MET A 149 -11.58 6.52 -2.45
C MET A 149 -12.53 6.68 -1.26
N SER A 150 -13.85 6.74 -1.48
CA SER A 150 -14.83 6.79 -0.39
C SER A 150 -14.78 5.58 0.55
N GLN A 151 -14.37 4.42 0.03
CA GLN A 151 -14.24 3.17 0.81
C GLN A 151 -12.84 3.02 1.43
N LEU A 152 -11.80 3.35 0.65
CA LEU A 152 -10.41 3.22 1.07
C LEU A 152 -10.03 4.27 2.13
N ALA A 153 -10.43 5.51 1.90
CA ALA A 153 -10.07 6.67 2.68
C ALA A 153 -11.32 7.53 2.97
N PRO A 154 -12.08 7.16 4.01
CA PRO A 154 -13.24 7.93 4.44
C PRO A 154 -12.86 9.39 4.66
N SER A 155 -13.64 10.31 4.10
CA SER A 155 -13.41 11.74 4.18
C SER A 155 -14.64 12.47 4.72
N ASP A 156 -14.43 13.64 5.30
CA ASP A 156 -15.51 14.58 5.60
C ASP A 156 -16.01 15.28 4.31
N PRO A 157 -17.08 16.11 4.38
CA PRO A 157 -17.60 16.82 3.21
C PRO A 157 -16.62 17.79 2.54
N SER A 158 -15.53 18.18 3.22
CA SER A 158 -14.47 19.01 2.62
C SER A 158 -13.46 18.20 1.80
N GLY A 159 -13.55 16.87 1.83
CA GLY A 159 -12.60 15.96 1.18
C GLY A 159 -11.37 15.65 2.04
N SER A 160 -11.36 16.05 3.31
CA SER A 160 -10.28 15.76 4.26
C SER A 160 -10.44 14.35 4.83
N TYR A 161 -9.37 13.57 4.73
CA TYR A 161 -9.33 12.19 5.20
C TYR A 161 -9.41 12.08 6.73
N SER A 162 -10.25 11.16 7.21
CA SER A 162 -10.36 10.77 8.61
C SER A 162 -10.02 9.30 8.80
N ARG A 163 -9.05 9.01 9.68
CA ARG A 163 -8.60 7.64 9.97
C ARG A 163 -9.58 6.96 10.94
N PRO A 164 -10.17 5.82 10.56
CA PRO A 164 -10.97 5.03 11.49
C PRO A 164 -10.17 4.54 12.70
N ILE A 165 -10.79 4.58 13.87
CA ILE A 165 -10.16 4.22 15.15
C ILE A 165 -10.08 2.70 15.30
N SER A 166 -8.99 2.20 15.87
CA SER A 166 -8.78 0.79 16.20
C SER A 166 -9.78 0.30 17.26
N LYS A 167 -10.30 -0.91 17.10
CA LYS A 167 -11.38 -1.45 17.95
C LYS A 167 -10.86 -2.11 19.23
N PHE A 168 -9.73 -2.82 19.15
CA PHE A 168 -9.19 -3.61 20.26
C PHE A 168 -8.07 -2.81 20.91
N ARG A 169 -8.38 -2.21 22.06
CA ARG A 169 -7.52 -1.29 22.80
C ARG A 169 -7.05 -1.94 24.09
N VAL A 170 -5.87 -1.53 24.54
CA VAL A 170 -5.33 -1.89 25.85
C VAL A 170 -5.19 -0.62 26.67
N THR A 171 -5.83 -0.60 27.84
CA THR A 171 -5.72 0.53 28.77
C THR A 171 -4.56 0.33 29.75
N GLU A 172 -4.34 -0.91 30.21
CA GLU A 172 -3.33 -1.23 31.20
C GLU A 172 -2.32 -2.24 30.63
N PRO A 173 -1.07 -1.82 30.30
CA PRO A 173 -0.01 -2.73 29.87
C PRO A 173 0.29 -3.84 30.87
N SER A 174 0.14 -3.56 32.16
CA SER A 174 0.43 -4.47 33.28
C SER A 174 -0.43 -5.73 33.28
N GLN A 175 -1.55 -5.77 32.56
CA GLN A 175 -2.38 -6.99 32.42
C GLN A 175 -1.65 -8.13 31.68
N PHE A 176 -0.55 -7.81 30.98
CA PHE A 176 0.29 -8.80 30.30
C PHE A 176 1.50 -9.25 31.12
N SER A 177 1.70 -8.69 32.32
CA SER A 177 2.71 -9.16 33.26
C SER A 177 2.47 -10.63 33.65
N GLY A 178 3.53 -11.41 33.78
CA GLY A 178 3.45 -12.83 34.11
C GLY A 178 3.02 -13.76 32.96
N ARG A 179 2.86 -13.24 31.74
CA ARG A 179 2.68 -14.08 30.54
C ARG A 179 3.89 -15.00 30.34
N ARG A 180 3.64 -16.17 29.75
CA ARG A 180 4.72 -17.09 29.32
C ARG A 180 5.17 -16.75 27.88
N PRO A 181 6.44 -17.01 27.51
CA PRO A 181 6.89 -16.93 26.12
C PRO A 181 5.96 -17.68 25.16
N GLY A 182 5.68 -17.09 23.99
CA GLY A 182 4.86 -17.70 22.94
C GLY A 182 3.35 -17.65 23.16
N THR A 183 2.87 -17.14 24.30
CA THR A 183 1.42 -16.97 24.55
C THR A 183 0.81 -15.76 23.83
N LEU A 184 1.66 -14.82 23.42
CA LEU A 184 1.32 -13.70 22.55
C LEU A 184 2.01 -13.86 21.21
N HIS A 185 1.29 -13.55 20.13
CA HIS A 185 1.83 -13.56 18.77
C HIS A 185 1.51 -12.25 18.06
N LEU A 186 2.46 -11.74 17.29
CA LEU A 186 2.31 -10.47 16.59
C LEU A 186 2.12 -10.71 15.09
N TYR A 187 1.04 -10.16 14.54
CA TYR A 187 0.81 -10.11 13.12
C TYR A 187 1.13 -8.72 12.57
N VAL A 188 1.97 -8.67 11.54
CA VAL A 188 2.46 -7.42 10.94
C VAL A 188 2.40 -7.46 9.42
N GLY A 189 2.48 -6.30 8.80
CA GLY A 189 2.80 -6.14 7.39
C GLY A 189 3.91 -5.11 7.25
N LEU A 190 5.02 -5.48 6.60
CA LEU A 190 6.22 -4.63 6.48
C LEU A 190 5.97 -3.23 5.86
N PRO A 191 5.04 -3.06 4.90
CA PRO A 191 4.74 -1.72 4.39
C PRO A 191 4.16 -0.78 5.45
N CYS A 192 3.41 -1.31 6.42
CA CYS A 192 2.62 -0.53 7.36
C CYS A 192 3.52 0.16 8.42
N PRO A 193 3.54 1.51 8.53
CA PRO A 193 4.32 2.21 9.54
C PRO A 193 3.81 1.95 10.95
N TRP A 194 2.50 1.75 11.13
CA TRP A 194 1.89 1.42 12.42
C TRP A 194 2.41 0.07 12.93
N ALA A 195 2.52 -0.93 12.05
CA ALA A 195 3.07 -2.23 12.41
C ALA A 195 4.58 -2.16 12.63
N HIS A 196 5.27 -1.31 11.88
CA HIS A 196 6.72 -1.12 12.01
C HIS A 196 7.12 -0.63 13.41
N ARG A 197 6.29 0.19 14.08
CA ARG A 197 6.51 0.60 15.48
C ARG A 197 6.68 -0.60 16.41
N THR A 198 5.77 -1.57 16.26
CA THR A 198 5.77 -2.78 17.09
C THR A 198 6.99 -3.66 16.84
N LEU A 199 7.48 -3.71 15.59
CA LEU A 199 8.70 -4.44 15.24
C LEU A 199 9.95 -3.80 15.85
N ILE A 200 10.04 -2.46 15.81
CA ILE A 200 11.15 -1.71 16.39
C ILE A 200 11.18 -1.93 17.90
N VAL A 201 10.08 -1.68 18.62
CA VAL A 201 10.06 -1.83 20.09
C VAL A 201 10.28 -3.29 20.49
N ARG A 202 9.73 -4.26 19.74
CA ARG A 202 10.03 -5.69 19.95
C ARG A 202 11.52 -5.99 19.84
N ALA A 203 12.21 -5.44 18.84
CA ALA A 203 13.65 -5.64 18.64
C ALA A 203 14.49 -4.95 19.74
N LEU A 204 14.14 -3.71 20.09
CA LEU A 204 14.82 -2.93 21.13
C LEU A 204 14.68 -3.56 22.51
N LYS A 205 13.51 -4.09 22.85
CA LYS A 205 13.25 -4.82 24.10
C LYS A 205 13.80 -6.26 24.06
N GLY A 206 14.26 -6.76 22.91
CA GLY A 206 14.76 -8.13 22.81
C GLY A 206 13.66 -9.18 23.03
N LEU A 207 12.46 -8.93 22.49
CA LEU A 207 11.26 -9.78 22.65
C LEU A 207 11.13 -10.81 21.50
N GLU A 208 12.20 -11.10 20.76
CA GLU A 208 12.07 -11.86 19.53
C GLU A 208 11.65 -13.32 19.75
N ASP A 209 12.17 -13.94 20.79
CA ASP A 209 11.87 -15.32 21.16
C ASP A 209 10.55 -15.44 21.96
N SER A 210 10.16 -14.38 22.68
CA SER A 210 8.99 -14.40 23.55
C SER A 210 7.70 -13.97 22.85
N VAL A 211 7.79 -13.11 21.82
CA VAL A 211 6.66 -12.68 20.99
C VAL A 211 6.98 -13.01 19.52
N PRO A 212 6.64 -14.21 19.03
CA PRO A 212 6.86 -14.58 17.64
C PRO A 212 6.01 -13.74 16.67
N VAL A 213 6.42 -13.70 15.40
CA VAL A 213 5.80 -12.84 14.38
C VAL A 213 5.35 -13.64 13.17
N SER A 214 4.16 -13.30 12.65
CA SER A 214 3.72 -13.66 11.30
C SER A 214 3.59 -12.41 10.45
N VAL A 215 4.23 -12.45 9.28
CA VAL A 215 4.39 -11.29 8.41
C VAL A 215 3.55 -11.50 7.16
N ALA A 216 2.51 -10.69 7.00
CA ALA A 216 1.66 -10.70 5.83
C ALA A 216 2.23 -9.82 4.71
N ALA A 217 1.95 -10.22 3.47
CA ALA A 217 2.12 -9.39 2.29
C ALA A 217 0.75 -8.79 1.88
N PRO A 218 0.73 -7.66 1.16
CA PRO A 218 -0.51 -7.17 0.55
C PRO A 218 -1.04 -8.15 -0.52
N GLY A 219 -2.32 -8.48 -0.43
CA GLY A 219 -3.06 -9.25 -1.43
C GLY A 219 -3.62 -8.36 -2.55
N VAL A 220 -4.04 -9.00 -3.64
CA VAL A 220 -4.59 -8.29 -4.82
C VAL A 220 -5.89 -7.54 -4.49
N ASP A 221 -6.67 -8.06 -3.53
CA ASP A 221 -7.92 -7.44 -3.06
C ASP A 221 -7.71 -6.43 -1.92
N GLY A 222 -6.44 -6.09 -1.61
CA GLY A 222 -6.07 -5.22 -0.50
C GLY A 222 -6.11 -5.87 0.89
N SER A 223 -6.37 -7.19 1.00
CA SER A 223 -6.20 -7.92 2.25
C SER A 223 -4.73 -8.11 2.63
N TRP A 224 -4.49 -8.50 3.88
CA TRP A 224 -3.19 -8.96 4.34
C TRP A 224 -3.14 -10.49 4.23
N GLU A 225 -2.30 -11.01 3.34
CA GLU A 225 -2.23 -12.43 3.02
C GLU A 225 -0.93 -13.06 3.51
N PHE A 226 -1.04 -14.30 3.98
CA PHE A 226 0.07 -15.12 4.43
C PHE A 226 0.46 -16.09 3.32
N GLN A 227 1.50 -15.73 2.57
CA GLN A 227 1.99 -16.53 1.45
C GLN A 227 3.48 -16.78 1.61
N ASP A 228 3.99 -17.87 1.03
CA ASP A 228 5.43 -18.07 0.91
C ASP A 228 6.01 -16.93 0.06
N SER A 229 7.01 -16.23 0.61
CA SER A 229 7.68 -15.11 -0.05
C SER A 229 8.24 -15.53 -1.41
N ARG A 230 7.80 -14.87 -2.48
CA ARG A 230 8.46 -14.87 -3.80
C ARG A 230 9.50 -13.76 -3.93
N ILE A 231 9.85 -13.07 -2.84
CA ILE A 231 10.84 -11.98 -2.87
C ILE A 231 12.23 -12.62 -2.99
N PRO A 232 13.00 -12.30 -4.06
CA PRO A 232 14.38 -12.75 -4.17
C PRO A 232 15.18 -12.18 -3.00
N ILE A 233 15.68 -13.05 -2.13
CA ILE A 233 16.52 -12.65 -0.99
C ILE A 233 17.85 -12.13 -1.57
N THR A 234 18.09 -10.83 -1.46
CA THR A 234 19.41 -10.26 -1.74
C THR A 234 20.36 -10.48 -0.56
N SER A 235 21.67 -10.37 -0.77
CA SER A 235 22.70 -10.65 0.25
C SER A 235 22.52 -9.86 1.56
N TRP A 236 21.92 -8.67 1.49
CA TRP A 236 21.65 -7.79 2.62
C TRP A 236 20.40 -8.19 3.43
N GLU A 237 19.52 -9.03 2.89
CA GLU A 237 18.25 -9.43 3.50
C GLU A 237 18.34 -10.72 4.33
N LYS A 238 19.53 -11.30 4.47
CA LYS A 238 19.73 -12.60 5.16
C LYS A 238 19.30 -12.59 6.63
N HIS A 239 19.20 -11.42 7.25
CA HIS A 239 18.71 -11.24 8.63
C HIS A 239 17.42 -10.41 8.71
N SER A 240 16.78 -10.11 7.57
CA SER A 240 15.59 -9.27 7.52
C SER A 240 14.33 -10.06 7.80
N ILE A 241 13.33 -9.40 8.40
CA ILE A 241 12.00 -9.95 8.57
C ILE A 241 11.33 -10.03 7.19
N LEU A 242 10.83 -11.22 6.80
CA LEU A 242 10.23 -11.47 5.48
C LEU A 242 8.78 -11.95 5.59
N PRO A 243 7.93 -11.65 4.60
CA PRO A 243 6.60 -12.25 4.49
C PRO A 243 6.63 -13.77 4.48
N GLY A 244 5.62 -14.40 5.05
CA GLY A 244 5.53 -15.85 5.11
C GLY A 244 4.16 -16.36 5.53
N LYS A 245 4.08 -17.66 5.73
CA LYS A 245 2.87 -18.33 6.26
C LYS A 245 2.55 -17.87 7.68
N ASP A 246 1.27 -17.95 8.02
CA ASP A 246 0.80 -17.86 9.40
C ASP A 246 1.38 -19.04 10.19
N ARG A 247 2.13 -18.72 11.26
CA ARG A 247 2.86 -19.70 12.07
C ARG A 247 2.07 -20.18 13.28
N VAL A 248 0.90 -19.59 13.53
CA VAL A 248 0.08 -19.91 14.72
C VAL A 248 -1.20 -20.61 14.33
N ASN A 249 -1.98 -20.02 13.42
CA ASN A 249 -3.31 -20.56 13.10
C ASN A 249 -3.38 -21.23 11.73
N GLY A 250 -2.34 -21.08 10.89
CA GLY A 250 -2.33 -21.60 9.52
C GLY A 250 -3.34 -20.92 8.59
N CYS A 251 -3.82 -19.72 8.94
CA CYS A 251 -4.74 -18.96 8.11
C CYS A 251 -4.07 -18.44 6.83
N ARG A 252 -4.87 -18.24 5.78
CA ARG A 252 -4.41 -17.72 4.48
C ARG A 252 -4.29 -16.20 4.48
N ASN A 253 -5.10 -15.53 5.28
CA ASN A 253 -5.11 -14.08 5.39
C ASN A 253 -5.53 -13.62 6.78
N LEU A 254 -5.28 -12.35 7.08
CA LEU A 254 -5.56 -11.76 8.39
C LEU A 254 -7.07 -11.73 8.70
N ARG A 255 -7.95 -11.64 7.69
CA ARG A 255 -9.41 -11.65 7.91
C ARG A 255 -9.84 -12.98 8.53
N GLU A 256 -9.27 -14.10 8.08
CA GLU A 256 -9.51 -15.41 8.67
C GLU A 256 -9.08 -15.46 10.13
N VAL A 257 -7.92 -14.89 10.49
CA VAL A 257 -7.46 -14.84 11.90
C VAL A 257 -8.43 -14.03 12.78
N TYR A 258 -8.88 -12.86 12.31
CA TYR A 258 -9.89 -12.07 13.02
C TYR A 258 -11.23 -12.83 13.17
N ALA A 259 -11.60 -13.63 12.18
CA ALA A 259 -12.83 -14.42 12.20
C ALA A 259 -12.77 -15.60 13.19
N MET A 260 -11.57 -16.04 13.62
CA MET A 260 -11.41 -17.10 14.62
C MET A 260 -11.83 -16.70 16.03
N ARG A 261 -11.93 -15.40 16.32
CA ARG A 261 -12.40 -14.90 17.61
C ARG A 261 -13.79 -15.45 17.94
N SER A 262 -14.10 -15.55 19.22
CA SER A 262 -15.44 -15.94 19.65
C SER A 262 -16.48 -14.95 19.13
N GLY A 263 -17.50 -15.46 18.43
CA GLY A 263 -18.53 -14.64 17.77
C GLY A 263 -18.11 -14.01 16.42
N GLY A 264 -16.89 -14.27 15.94
CA GLY A 264 -16.37 -13.75 14.68
C GLY A 264 -16.08 -12.24 14.68
N TYR A 265 -15.72 -11.71 13.52
CA TYR A 265 -15.47 -10.27 13.33
C TYR A 265 -15.70 -9.84 11.89
N SER A 266 -16.49 -8.78 11.70
CA SER A 266 -16.84 -8.21 10.39
C SER A 266 -16.28 -6.79 10.17
N GLY A 267 -15.46 -6.29 11.10
CA GLY A 267 -14.85 -4.96 10.99
C GLY A 267 -13.56 -4.95 10.18
N ARG A 268 -12.86 -3.80 10.18
CA ARG A 268 -11.56 -3.68 9.52
C ARG A 268 -10.52 -4.57 10.19
N CYS A 269 -9.89 -5.42 9.40
CA CYS A 269 -8.83 -6.34 9.82
C CYS A 269 -7.47 -5.69 9.50
N THR A 270 -6.83 -5.09 10.50
CA THR A 270 -5.65 -4.23 10.33
C THR A 270 -4.41 -4.84 10.99
N VAL A 271 -3.24 -4.55 10.43
CA VAL A 271 -1.96 -4.71 11.12
C VAL A 271 -1.53 -3.39 11.77
N PRO A 272 -0.83 -3.40 12.92
CA PRO A 272 -0.44 -4.58 13.69
C PRO A 272 -1.63 -5.20 14.42
N MET A 273 -1.51 -6.49 14.74
CA MET A 273 -2.45 -7.20 15.60
C MET A 273 -1.67 -8.07 16.59
N LEU A 274 -1.85 -7.79 17.89
CA LEU A 274 -1.38 -8.64 18.96
C LEU A 274 -2.47 -9.68 19.27
N TRP A 275 -2.10 -10.94 19.18
CA TRP A 275 -2.99 -12.09 19.28
C TRP A 275 -2.69 -12.89 20.56
N ASP A 276 -3.71 -13.21 21.33
CA ASP A 276 -3.63 -14.15 22.45
C ASP A 276 -3.82 -15.57 21.90
N VAL A 277 -2.73 -16.35 21.87
CA VAL A 277 -2.70 -17.69 21.27
C VAL A 277 -3.59 -18.65 22.05
N GLU A 278 -3.59 -18.56 23.38
CA GLU A 278 -4.32 -19.47 24.26
C GLU A 278 -5.82 -19.20 24.20
N ARG A 279 -6.21 -17.91 24.25
CA ARG A 279 -7.62 -17.51 24.18
C ARG A 279 -8.20 -17.50 22.77
N LYS A 280 -7.33 -17.53 21.74
CA LYS A 280 -7.71 -17.29 20.33
C LYS A 280 -8.47 -15.99 20.15
N GLU A 281 -7.92 -14.92 20.72
CA GLU A 281 -8.54 -13.59 20.73
C GLU A 281 -7.56 -12.51 20.26
N VAL A 282 -8.12 -11.42 19.70
CA VAL A 282 -7.33 -10.22 19.43
C VAL A 282 -7.14 -9.48 20.76
N ALA A 283 -5.91 -9.51 21.26
CA ALA A 283 -5.54 -8.80 22.48
C ALA A 283 -5.49 -7.29 22.24
N CYS A 284 -4.93 -6.86 21.11
CA CYS A 284 -4.84 -5.45 20.74
C CYS A 284 -4.63 -5.27 19.23
N ASN A 285 -5.18 -4.22 18.64
CA ASN A 285 -4.84 -3.81 17.26
C ASN A 285 -4.57 -2.30 17.13
N GLU A 286 -4.33 -1.60 18.24
CA GLU A 286 -3.80 -0.25 18.24
C GLU A 286 -2.27 -0.29 18.41
N SER A 287 -1.56 0.31 17.46
CA SER A 287 -0.10 0.25 17.41
C SER A 287 0.58 0.91 18.61
N TYR A 288 0.03 2.01 19.13
CA TYR A 288 0.60 2.71 20.28
C TYR A 288 0.40 1.90 21.57
N ASP A 289 -0.80 1.40 21.79
CA ASP A 289 -1.09 0.51 22.92
C ASP A 289 -0.17 -0.75 22.90
N ILE A 290 0.10 -1.34 21.73
CA ILE A 290 1.00 -2.51 21.62
C ILE A 290 2.45 -2.15 22.01
N ILE A 291 2.97 -1.00 21.58
CA ILE A 291 4.34 -0.62 21.96
C ILE A 291 4.46 -0.27 23.44
N GLU A 292 3.40 0.23 24.09
CA GLU A 292 3.34 0.39 25.54
C GLU A 292 3.35 -0.98 26.26
N VAL A 293 2.57 -1.96 25.75
CA VAL A 293 2.60 -3.35 26.24
C VAL A 293 4.01 -3.95 26.13
N PHE A 294 4.70 -3.74 25.01
CA PHE A 294 6.07 -4.23 24.84
C PHE A 294 7.08 -3.48 25.73
N ASN A 295 6.87 -2.18 25.94
CA ASN A 295 7.77 -1.35 26.74
C ASN A 295 7.77 -1.74 28.22
N SER A 296 6.60 -1.90 28.83
CA SER A 296 6.46 -2.10 30.28
C SER A 296 5.75 -3.42 30.65
N GLY A 297 4.71 -3.81 29.90
CA GLY A 297 3.88 -4.97 30.20
C GLY A 297 4.58 -6.33 30.03
N LEU A 298 5.67 -6.40 29.26
CA LEU A 298 6.41 -7.63 28.98
C LEU A 298 7.85 -7.63 29.53
N ASN A 299 8.19 -6.76 30.49
CA ASN A 299 9.54 -6.67 31.04
C ASN A 299 10.11 -8.01 31.55
N GLN A 300 9.28 -8.88 32.12
CA GLN A 300 9.71 -10.21 32.59
C GLN A 300 10.12 -11.17 31.46
N LEU A 301 9.72 -10.89 30.22
CA LEU A 301 10.06 -11.66 29.01
C LEU A 301 11.07 -10.96 28.10
N SER A 302 11.50 -9.76 28.49
CA SER A 302 12.39 -8.87 27.75
C SER A 302 13.84 -9.27 28.00
N ALA A 303 14.66 -9.33 26.94
CA ALA A 303 16.11 -9.44 27.12
C ALA A 303 16.73 -8.13 27.62
N ASN A 304 16.03 -6.99 27.44
CA ASN A 304 16.42 -5.66 27.88
C ASN A 304 15.34 -5.08 28.82
N PRO A 305 15.13 -5.63 30.03
CA PRO A 305 14.06 -5.20 30.93
C PRO A 305 14.24 -3.75 31.41
N GLU A 306 15.48 -3.31 31.60
CA GLU A 306 15.83 -1.97 32.08
C GLU A 306 15.65 -0.86 31.03
N LEU A 307 15.51 -1.21 29.74
CA LEU A 307 15.25 -0.21 28.70
C LEU A 307 13.80 0.27 28.81
N ASP A 308 13.61 1.50 29.28
CA ASP A 308 12.30 2.16 29.31
C ASP A 308 12.23 3.27 28.26
N LEU A 309 11.36 3.09 27.26
CA LEU A 309 11.11 4.04 26.17
C LEU A 309 9.98 5.03 26.51
N SER A 310 9.35 4.90 27.67
CA SER A 310 8.33 5.83 28.16
C SER A 310 8.43 6.04 29.69
N PRO A 311 9.62 6.48 30.16
CA PRO A 311 9.84 6.68 31.59
C PRO A 311 8.92 7.77 32.13
N LEU A 312 8.52 7.63 33.40
CA LEU A 312 7.46 8.43 34.03
C LEU A 312 7.71 9.94 33.91
N GLU A 313 8.95 10.36 34.09
CA GLU A 313 9.39 11.75 34.01
C GLU A 313 9.29 12.37 32.60
N LEU A 314 9.26 11.54 31.54
CA LEU A 314 9.13 12.01 30.15
C LEU A 314 7.73 11.82 29.56
N GLN A 315 6.79 11.16 30.27
CA GLN A 315 5.44 10.88 29.75
C GLN A 315 4.72 12.14 29.27
N GLY A 316 4.77 13.24 30.04
CA GLY A 316 4.18 14.51 29.63
C GLY A 316 4.75 15.04 28.32
N LYS A 317 6.08 14.97 28.14
CA LYS A 317 6.77 15.41 26.93
C LYS A 317 6.51 14.48 25.73
N ILE A 318 6.42 13.18 25.97
CA ILE A 318 6.01 12.18 24.97
C ILE A 318 4.60 12.49 24.46
N GLU A 319 3.66 12.75 25.36
CA GLU A 319 2.29 13.13 24.99
C GLU A 319 2.24 14.43 24.19
N GLU A 320 2.96 15.46 24.62
CA GLU A 320 3.07 16.74 23.89
C GLU A 320 3.55 16.52 22.45
N TRP A 321 4.63 15.75 22.27
CA TRP A 321 5.13 15.42 20.94
C TRP A 321 4.16 14.58 20.13
N ASN A 322 3.52 13.58 20.72
CA ASN A 322 2.54 12.74 20.03
C ASN A 322 1.33 13.55 19.55
N ARG A 323 0.89 14.58 20.30
CA ARG A 323 -0.17 15.52 19.88
C ARG A 323 0.22 16.33 18.64
N VAL A 324 1.51 16.55 18.39
CA VAL A 324 2.02 17.19 17.18
C VAL A 324 2.21 16.16 16.06
N ILE A 325 2.92 15.07 16.34
CA ILE A 325 3.42 14.12 15.36
C ILE A 325 2.28 13.29 14.76
N TYR A 326 1.33 12.81 15.56
CA TYR A 326 0.26 11.96 15.04
C TYR A 326 -0.61 12.68 14.00
N PRO A 327 -1.29 13.80 14.31
CA PRO A 327 -2.21 14.42 13.36
C PRO A 327 -1.49 15.12 12.19
N ASN A 328 -0.30 15.67 12.41
CA ASN A 328 0.38 16.51 11.42
C ASN A 328 1.43 15.76 10.60
N VAL A 329 2.03 14.68 11.11
CA VAL A 329 3.10 13.95 10.41
C VAL A 329 2.67 12.52 10.10
N ASN A 330 2.41 11.69 11.10
CA ASN A 330 2.09 10.27 10.88
C ASN A 330 0.81 10.09 10.07
N ASN A 331 -0.26 10.78 10.46
CA ASN A 331 -1.52 10.83 9.72
C ASN A 331 -1.51 11.94 8.66
N GLY A 332 -0.66 12.96 8.82
CA GLY A 332 -0.56 14.09 7.88
C GLY A 332 -0.18 13.68 6.46
N VAL A 333 0.78 12.74 6.32
CA VAL A 333 1.13 12.20 4.99
C VAL A 333 -0.04 11.47 4.32
N TYR A 334 -0.86 10.73 5.08
CA TYR A 334 -2.06 10.08 4.56
C TYR A 334 -3.15 11.09 4.23
N ARG A 335 -3.30 12.17 5.02
CA ARG A 335 -4.20 13.28 4.70
C ARG A 335 -3.82 13.95 3.38
N CYS A 336 -2.53 14.05 3.06
CA CYS A 336 -2.08 14.50 1.74
C CYS A 336 -2.43 13.47 0.66
N GLY A 337 -2.00 12.22 0.83
CA GLY A 337 -2.14 11.18 -0.20
C GLY A 337 -3.57 10.76 -0.52
N PHE A 338 -4.48 10.93 0.44
CA PHE A 338 -5.89 10.57 0.32
C PHE A 338 -6.85 11.76 0.21
N ALA A 339 -6.33 12.98 0.13
CA ALA A 339 -7.16 14.16 -0.11
C ALA A 339 -7.97 13.99 -1.39
N GLN A 340 -9.27 14.31 -1.32
CA GLN A 340 -10.18 14.20 -2.46
C GLN A 340 -10.48 15.55 -3.14
N THR A 341 -9.96 16.64 -2.57
CA THR A 341 -10.07 18.02 -3.07
C THR A 341 -8.71 18.70 -3.00
N GLN A 342 -8.51 19.73 -3.82
CA GLN A 342 -7.28 20.52 -3.82
C GLN A 342 -7.11 21.25 -2.48
N GLU A 343 -8.20 21.78 -1.93
CA GLU A 343 -8.24 22.51 -0.67
C GLU A 343 -7.84 21.63 0.52
N ALA A 344 -8.35 20.38 0.58
CA ALA A 344 -7.98 19.43 1.62
C ALA A 344 -6.50 19.03 1.53
N TYR A 345 -5.99 18.83 0.31
CA TYR A 345 -4.58 18.56 0.07
C TYR A 345 -3.71 19.74 0.51
N ASP A 346 -4.03 20.96 0.09
CA ASP A 346 -3.25 22.17 0.41
C ASP A 346 -3.21 22.41 1.92
N ALA A 347 -4.33 22.23 2.61
CA ALA A 347 -4.38 22.31 4.07
C ALA A 347 -3.48 21.24 4.73
N ALA A 348 -3.58 19.98 4.29
CA ALA A 348 -2.81 18.88 4.86
C ALA A 348 -1.31 19.04 4.62
N VAL A 349 -0.88 19.42 3.40
CA VAL A 349 0.52 19.57 3.05
C VAL A 349 1.13 20.81 3.73
N ASN A 350 0.37 21.89 3.91
CA ASN A 350 0.82 23.04 4.71
C ASN A 350 1.06 22.66 6.18
N GLN A 351 0.12 21.92 6.79
CA GLN A 351 0.27 21.45 8.18
C GLN A 351 1.43 20.47 8.35
N LEU A 352 1.61 19.54 7.41
CA LEU A 352 2.70 18.57 7.42
C LEU A 352 4.07 19.25 7.41
N PHE A 353 4.31 20.14 6.44
CA PHE A 353 5.61 20.79 6.32
C PHE A 353 5.87 21.78 7.45
N GLY A 354 4.85 22.52 7.93
CA GLY A 354 4.99 23.34 9.13
C GLY A 354 5.38 22.53 10.37
N ALA A 355 4.84 21.32 10.54
CA ALA A 355 5.24 20.44 11.63
C ALA A 355 6.67 19.88 11.45
N LEU A 356 7.05 19.49 10.23
CA LEU A 356 8.42 19.03 9.94
C LEU A 356 9.46 20.14 10.18
N ASP A 357 9.17 21.37 9.78
CA ASP A 357 10.05 22.53 10.01
C ASP A 357 10.24 22.81 11.52
N ASN A 358 9.17 22.71 12.29
CA ASN A 358 9.23 22.86 13.75
C ASN A 358 10.03 21.74 14.42
N ILE A 359 9.83 20.49 13.99
CA ILE A 359 10.57 19.34 14.52
C ILE A 359 12.06 19.45 14.14
N ASP A 360 12.38 19.79 12.89
CA ASP A 360 13.77 19.97 12.46
C ASP A 360 14.48 21.07 13.25
N SER A 361 13.79 22.18 13.52
CA SER A 361 14.31 23.27 14.34
C SER A 361 14.57 22.83 15.78
N HIS A 362 13.70 22.01 16.36
CA HIS A 362 13.90 21.42 17.69
C HIS A 362 15.11 20.47 17.72
N LEU A 363 15.21 19.58 16.73
CA LEU A 363 16.27 18.57 16.62
C LEU A 363 17.66 19.14 16.32
N ASN A 364 17.76 20.44 16.06
CA ASN A 364 19.03 21.18 16.01
C ASN A 364 19.75 21.21 17.36
N ARG A 365 19.00 21.18 18.47
CA ARG A 365 19.53 21.33 19.84
C ARG A 365 19.28 20.14 20.75
N SER A 366 18.54 19.15 20.26
CA SER A 366 18.14 17.98 21.02
C SER A 366 18.41 16.75 20.20
N ARG A 367 19.06 15.73 20.77
CA ARG A 367 19.37 14.50 20.03
C ARG A 367 18.10 13.76 19.62
N TYR A 368 17.14 13.65 20.54
CA TYR A 368 15.80 13.08 20.34
C TYR A 368 14.70 14.08 20.70
N LEU A 369 13.44 13.74 20.44
CA LEU A 369 12.30 14.62 20.72
C LEU A 369 12.20 14.95 22.22
N CYS A 370 12.45 13.96 23.08
CA CYS A 370 12.32 14.14 24.52
C CYS A 370 13.61 14.57 25.22
N GLY A 371 14.72 14.78 24.49
CA GLY A 371 16.02 15.14 25.06
C GLY A 371 17.11 14.18 24.57
N ASP A 372 17.87 13.62 25.49
CA ASP A 372 19.04 12.79 25.17
C ASP A 372 18.76 11.29 25.10
N VAL A 373 17.55 10.86 25.47
CA VAL A 373 17.12 9.46 25.45
C VAL A 373 16.07 9.21 24.37
N LEU A 374 16.15 8.03 23.74
CA LEU A 374 15.16 7.57 22.77
C LEU A 374 13.84 7.23 23.48
N THR A 375 12.72 7.70 22.95
CA THR A 375 11.38 7.41 23.50
C THR A 375 10.41 6.81 22.48
N LEU A 376 9.24 6.39 22.92
CA LEU A 376 8.17 5.91 22.02
C LEU A 376 7.69 6.99 21.04
N ALA A 377 7.81 8.28 21.38
CA ALA A 377 7.53 9.38 20.44
C ALA A 377 8.50 9.34 19.24
N ASP A 378 9.78 9.04 19.50
CA ASP A 378 10.80 8.93 18.45
C ASP A 378 10.55 7.76 17.51
N VAL A 379 10.17 6.60 18.07
CA VAL A 379 9.75 5.44 17.28
C VAL A 379 8.54 5.78 16.40
N CYS A 380 7.57 6.50 16.96
CA CYS A 380 6.38 6.93 16.22
C CYS A 380 6.72 7.86 15.05
N LEU A 381 7.64 8.81 15.23
CA LEU A 381 8.11 9.70 14.16
C LEU A 381 8.95 8.96 13.12
N PHE A 382 9.95 8.20 13.56
CA PHE A 382 10.90 7.48 12.71
C PHE A 382 10.22 6.63 11.64
N THR A 383 9.16 5.90 12.02
CA THR A 383 8.43 5.03 11.08
C THR A 383 7.79 5.78 9.90
N THR A 384 7.49 7.07 10.06
CA THR A 384 7.08 7.96 8.97
C THR A 384 8.29 8.50 8.21
N LEU A 385 9.34 8.98 8.89
CA LEU A 385 10.51 9.56 8.26
C LEU A 385 11.21 8.58 7.31
N ILE A 386 11.42 7.34 7.73
CA ILE A 386 12.09 6.31 6.92
C ILE A 386 11.33 5.95 5.64
N ARG A 387 10.05 6.33 5.52
CA ARG A 387 9.20 6.13 4.33
C ARG A 387 9.02 7.40 3.50
N PHE A 388 9.49 8.54 4.00
CA PHE A 388 9.14 9.84 3.45
C PHE A 388 9.63 9.99 2.01
N ASP A 389 10.93 9.86 1.77
CA ASP A 389 11.51 9.98 0.43
C ASP A 389 11.26 8.75 -0.45
N LEU A 390 11.10 7.56 0.16
CA LEU A 390 10.77 6.32 -0.57
C LEU A 390 9.37 6.35 -1.19
N VAL A 391 8.39 6.90 -0.46
CA VAL A 391 6.97 6.75 -0.76
C VAL A 391 6.24 8.09 -0.72
N TYR A 392 6.21 8.75 0.44
CA TYR A 392 5.24 9.83 0.67
C TYR A 392 5.51 11.06 -0.18
N ASN A 393 6.79 11.37 -0.44
CA ASN A 393 7.18 12.47 -1.30
C ASN A 393 6.55 12.32 -2.70
N VAL A 394 6.66 11.14 -3.31
CA VAL A 394 6.16 10.91 -4.68
C VAL A 394 4.68 10.51 -4.69
N LEU A 395 4.32 9.40 -4.03
CA LEU A 395 2.97 8.82 -4.13
C LEU A 395 1.91 9.69 -3.45
N PHE A 396 2.21 10.22 -2.27
CA PHE A 396 1.29 11.06 -1.50
C PHE A 396 1.45 12.55 -1.80
N LYS A 397 2.32 12.89 -2.76
CA LYS A 397 2.60 14.25 -3.19
C LYS A 397 3.14 15.15 -2.06
N CYS A 398 3.80 14.59 -1.06
CA CYS A 398 4.45 15.38 -0.01
C CYS A 398 5.78 15.98 -0.55
N THR A 399 5.71 16.81 -1.59
CA THR A 399 6.85 17.17 -2.45
C THR A 399 7.55 18.49 -2.15
N LYS A 400 7.08 19.30 -1.19
CA LYS A 400 7.67 20.64 -0.95
C LYS A 400 9.16 20.59 -0.63
N LYS A 401 9.59 19.56 0.08
CA LYS A 401 10.97 19.32 0.50
C LYS A 401 11.14 17.82 0.76
N LYS A 402 12.24 17.23 0.31
CA LYS A 402 12.67 15.86 0.65
C LYS A 402 13.19 15.83 2.08
N LEU A 403 13.17 14.65 2.69
CA LEU A 403 13.70 14.47 4.04
C LEU A 403 15.20 14.78 4.09
N LEU A 404 15.97 14.38 3.07
CA LEU A 404 17.41 14.68 2.97
C LEU A 404 17.73 16.19 3.05
N GLU A 405 16.82 17.06 2.62
CA GLU A 405 17.04 18.51 2.61
C GLU A 405 16.85 19.13 4.01
N TYR A 406 16.39 18.36 4.99
CA TYR A 406 16.29 18.77 6.38
C TYR A 406 17.60 18.47 7.13
N PRO A 407 18.32 19.50 7.61
CA PRO A 407 19.65 19.33 8.18
C PRO A 407 19.66 18.45 9.44
N ASN A 408 18.59 18.48 10.25
CA ASN A 408 18.53 17.73 11.51
C ASN A 408 17.71 16.45 11.38
N LEU A 409 16.53 16.50 10.73
CA LEU A 409 15.66 15.32 10.57
C LEU A 409 16.34 14.17 9.83
N HIS A 410 17.12 14.44 8.79
CA HIS A 410 17.82 13.38 8.07
C HIS A 410 18.89 12.72 8.95
N GLY A 411 19.65 13.51 9.71
CA GLY A 411 20.59 13.00 10.71
C GLY A 411 19.88 12.19 11.80
N TYR A 412 18.75 12.69 12.31
CA TYR A 412 17.94 12.05 13.36
C TYR A 412 17.38 10.69 12.92
N MET A 413 16.86 10.62 11.69
CA MET A 413 16.43 9.36 11.11
C MET A 413 17.60 8.36 10.99
N ARG A 414 18.80 8.81 10.56
CA ARG A 414 19.98 7.95 10.48
C ARG A 414 20.46 7.46 11.86
N ASP A 415 20.43 8.32 12.88
CA ASP A 415 20.76 7.96 14.28
C ASP A 415 19.88 6.80 14.74
N ILE A 416 18.55 6.91 14.61
CA ILE A 416 17.62 5.83 14.99
C ILE A 416 17.81 4.58 14.12
N TYR A 417 18.02 4.74 12.82
CA TYR A 417 18.23 3.62 11.89
C TYR A 417 19.47 2.78 12.25
N GLN A 418 20.53 3.44 12.77
CA GLN A 418 21.79 2.80 13.14
C GLN A 418 21.77 2.13 14.52
N ILE A 419 20.73 2.34 15.33
CA ILE A 419 20.55 1.61 16.59
C ILE A 419 20.50 0.10 16.27
N PRO A 420 21.26 -0.74 17.01
CA PRO A 420 21.30 -2.17 16.75
C PRO A 420 19.90 -2.78 16.60
N LYS A 421 19.75 -3.64 15.58
CA LYS A 421 18.52 -4.32 15.14
C LYS A 421 17.45 -3.44 14.46
N VAL A 422 17.50 -2.10 14.51
CA VAL A 422 16.49 -1.25 13.85
C VAL A 422 16.56 -1.34 12.33
N ALA A 423 17.75 -1.30 11.74
CA ALA A 423 17.91 -1.46 10.30
C ALA A 423 17.28 -2.76 9.75
N ALA A 424 17.33 -3.87 10.52
CA ALA A 424 16.78 -5.16 10.12
C ALA A 424 15.24 -5.19 10.04
N THR A 425 14.55 -4.20 10.64
CA THR A 425 13.10 -4.05 10.52
C THR A 425 12.69 -3.24 9.28
N CYS A 426 13.65 -2.62 8.59
CA CYS A 426 13.43 -1.67 7.49
C CYS A 426 13.56 -2.35 6.11
N ASN A 427 12.55 -3.13 5.69
CA ASN A 427 12.53 -3.71 4.34
C ASN A 427 11.97 -2.70 3.30
N PHE A 428 12.85 -1.97 2.60
CA PHE A 428 12.46 -0.94 1.64
C PHE A 428 11.75 -1.48 0.41
N THR A 429 12.13 -2.67 -0.07
CA THR A 429 11.44 -3.34 -1.17
C THR A 429 9.98 -3.60 -0.82
N ALA A 430 9.73 -4.25 0.32
CA ALA A 430 8.38 -4.54 0.79
C ALA A 430 7.59 -3.25 1.05
N ILE A 431 8.22 -2.22 1.63
CA ILE A 431 7.60 -0.90 1.80
C ILE A 431 7.13 -0.37 0.45
N MET A 432 8.03 -0.20 -0.52
CA MET A 432 7.68 0.39 -1.80
C MET A 432 6.67 -0.46 -2.57
N ASP A 433 6.81 -1.79 -2.57
CA ASP A 433 5.85 -2.67 -3.23
C ASP A 433 4.46 -2.51 -2.63
N GLY A 434 4.35 -2.48 -1.30
CA GLY A 434 3.06 -2.30 -0.62
C GLY A 434 2.36 -0.98 -0.94
N TYR A 435 3.10 0.10 -1.16
CA TYR A 435 2.52 1.40 -1.51
C TYR A 435 2.29 1.56 -3.02
N TYR A 436 3.29 1.28 -3.86
CA TYR A 436 3.19 1.57 -5.30
C TYR A 436 2.38 0.52 -6.06
N GLN A 437 2.33 -0.74 -5.61
CA GLN A 437 1.63 -1.82 -6.34
C GLN A 437 0.25 -2.15 -5.76
N PHE A 438 0.06 -1.99 -4.45
CA PHE A 438 -1.14 -2.49 -3.76
C PHE A 438 -2.02 -1.38 -3.18
N LEU A 439 -1.54 -0.14 -3.06
CA LEU A 439 -2.37 1.00 -2.62
C LEU A 439 -3.17 1.60 -3.79
N PHE A 440 -4.04 0.77 -4.36
CA PHE A 440 -4.97 1.18 -5.41
C PHE A 440 -6.13 2.00 -4.80
N PRO A 441 -6.58 3.11 -5.42
CA PRO A 441 -6.33 3.53 -6.80
C PRO A 441 -5.27 4.64 -6.98
N LEU A 442 -4.38 4.88 -6.00
CA LEU A 442 -3.46 6.02 -6.06
C LEU A 442 -2.40 5.93 -7.16
N ASN A 443 -1.96 4.72 -7.51
CA ASN A 443 -1.00 4.46 -8.57
C ASN A 443 -1.50 3.36 -9.52
N PRO A 444 -2.44 3.66 -10.43
CA PRO A 444 -3.12 2.63 -11.22
C PRO A 444 -2.20 1.86 -12.17
N GLY A 445 -1.04 2.42 -12.51
CA GLY A 445 -0.05 1.75 -13.36
C GLY A 445 0.83 0.74 -12.62
N ASN A 446 0.77 0.69 -11.28
CA ASN A 446 1.63 -0.14 -10.42
C ASN A 446 3.14 0.04 -10.66
N ILE A 447 3.54 1.14 -11.31
CA ILE A 447 4.95 1.45 -11.59
C ILE A 447 5.58 1.93 -10.29
N LYS A 448 6.62 1.23 -9.85
CA LYS A 448 7.46 1.60 -8.72
C LYS A 448 8.63 2.46 -9.23
N PRO A 449 8.88 3.66 -8.67
CA PRO A 449 10.08 4.43 -9.00
C PRO A 449 11.34 3.73 -8.48
N ALA A 450 12.50 4.10 -9.02
CA ALA A 450 13.78 3.68 -8.45
C ALA A 450 13.93 4.22 -7.02
N ILE A 451 14.61 3.46 -6.16
CA ILE A 451 14.95 3.91 -4.80
C ILE A 451 15.84 5.16 -4.92
N PRO A 452 15.53 6.27 -4.23
CA PRO A 452 16.43 7.42 -4.17
C PRO A 452 17.76 7.01 -3.53
N ALA A 453 18.89 7.39 -4.14
CA ALA A 453 20.22 7.05 -3.64
C ALA A 453 20.46 7.46 -2.17
N ALA A 454 19.81 8.53 -1.71
CA ALA A 454 19.86 8.97 -0.32
C ALA A 454 19.25 7.98 0.69
N CYS A 455 18.42 7.05 0.21
CA CYS A 455 17.78 6.00 1.01
C CYS A 455 18.54 4.67 0.92
N ASP A 456 19.67 4.59 0.21
CA ASP A 456 20.46 3.36 0.19
C ASP A 456 20.96 3.01 1.59
N HIS A 457 20.92 1.71 1.94
CA HIS A 457 21.28 1.25 3.28
C HIS A 457 22.70 1.69 3.69
N GLU A 458 23.66 1.70 2.76
CA GLU A 458 25.03 2.20 3.00
C GLU A 458 25.07 3.69 3.33
N VAL A 459 24.25 4.50 2.64
CA VAL A 459 24.14 5.93 2.91
C VAL A 459 23.48 6.17 4.27
N LEU A 460 22.44 5.40 4.61
CA LEU A 460 21.79 5.49 5.91
C LEU A 460 22.68 5.04 7.07
N SER A 461 23.68 4.20 6.81
CA SER A 461 24.69 3.75 7.78
C SER A 461 25.90 4.69 7.90
N SER A 462 25.97 5.77 7.12
CA SER A 462 27.06 6.75 7.25
C SER A 462 26.94 7.58 8.55
N PRO A 463 28.04 8.07 9.13
CA PRO A 463 28.02 8.83 10.39
C PRO A 463 27.02 10.00 10.38
N HIS A 464 26.28 10.18 11.48
CA HIS A 464 25.31 11.26 11.65
C HIS A 464 25.75 12.37 12.61
N ASN A 465 26.79 12.15 13.43
CA ASN A 465 27.38 13.11 14.37
C ASN A 465 26.39 13.67 15.42
N ARG A 466 25.28 12.99 15.66
CA ARG A 466 24.22 13.46 16.60
C ARG A 466 24.52 13.10 18.05
N GLU A 467 25.49 12.23 18.29
CA GLU A 467 26.05 11.94 19.59
C GLU A 467 26.64 13.20 20.25
N SER A 468 27.11 14.16 19.45
CA SER A 468 27.61 15.46 19.93
C SER A 468 26.53 16.36 20.55
N LEU A 469 25.25 16.06 20.32
CA LEU A 469 24.12 16.78 20.91
C LEU A 469 23.68 16.20 22.25
N SER A 470 24.14 15.00 22.61
CA SER A 470 23.90 14.45 23.94
C SER A 470 24.71 15.24 24.96
N ILE A 471 24.10 15.64 26.07
CA ILE A 471 24.86 16.18 27.20
C ILE A 471 25.78 15.05 27.68
N ILE A 472 27.09 15.34 27.76
CA ILE A 472 28.05 14.42 28.39
C ILE A 472 27.62 14.29 29.85
N SER A 473 26.95 13.19 30.19
CA SER A 473 26.56 12.83 31.56
C SER A 473 27.77 12.36 32.36
#